data_AF-A0AAV6SMW3-F1
#
_entry.id   AF-A0AAV6SMW3-F1
#
_cell.length_a   1.000
_cell.length_b   1.000
_cell.length_c   1.000
_cell.angle_alpha   90.00
_cell.angle_beta   90.00
_cell.angle_gamma   90.00
#
_symmetry.space_group_name_H-M   'P 1'
#
loop_
_entity.id
_entity.type
_entity.pdbx_description
1 polymer ?
#
loop_
_entity_poly.entity_id
_entity_poly.type
_entity_poly.pdbx_seq_one_letter_code
_entity_poly.pdbx_strand_id
1 'polypeptide(L)'
;MEPAVDLPSGSEFSGWELDSFTCDKLKQGKQLPAPLRRYYSFCRRKSFAAFVESKRDGGQDEGSSLWCCCGQTFKEHTAFHKHVARNHNSEIKQVTQAAYERLLNQLQEEPEALQPNQLKDETVDISVWIPDTSHVSEEQLQKGPGKKALCEGGDRRHQRMDNEDFKTSEDVVSYHSAGVHLEPEEFHKEVEALLTKKDLCDDTILLDCRNFYESKIGQFTQCLAPNIRKFSYFPDYIDQNLELFRDKKVLMYCTGGIRCERGSAYLRSKGVCKEVYQLKGGIHKYLERFPNGFYRGKLFVFDERYTISSNTDIISDCRYCGRPWDRYKLCSTQFCFQLVLSCPSCRQDGHTACCPACQTKGQAPPDAPHVKEECECTDGRPRIPQDV
;
A
#
# COMPACT_ATOMS: atom_id res chain seq x y z
N MET A 1 -1.48 -15.63 -81.14
CA MET A 1 -2.57 -14.67 -80.89
C MET A 1 -2.34 -14.09 -79.51
N GLU A 2 -1.67 -12.95 -79.44
CA GLU A 2 -2.01 -11.89 -78.45
C GLU A 2 -3.10 -11.01 -79.10
N PRO A 3 -3.87 -10.14 -78.39
CA PRO A 3 -3.52 -9.26 -77.26
C PRO A 3 -4.64 -9.22 -76.16
N ALA A 4 -4.78 -8.34 -75.16
CA ALA A 4 -4.31 -6.99 -74.86
C ALA A 4 -4.47 -6.66 -73.35
N VAL A 5 -3.74 -5.63 -72.93
CA VAL A 5 -3.80 -4.85 -71.68
C VAL A 5 -5.03 -3.93 -71.61
N ASP A 6 -5.49 -3.60 -70.38
CA ASP A 6 -5.93 -2.23 -70.02
C ASP A 6 -6.07 -2.01 -68.49
N LEU A 7 -5.54 -0.87 -68.03
CA LEU A 7 -5.76 -0.07 -66.80
C LEU A 7 -5.94 1.38 -67.34
N PRO A 8 -6.58 2.40 -66.69
CA PRO A 8 -6.77 2.63 -65.25
C PRO A 8 -8.08 3.44 -64.87
N SER A 9 -8.07 4.10 -63.69
CA SER A 9 -8.97 5.13 -63.09
C SER A 9 -10.05 4.59 -62.13
N GLY A 10 -10.30 5.10 -60.93
CA GLY A 10 -9.77 6.24 -60.17
C GLY A 10 -10.90 6.77 -59.25
N SER A 11 -10.71 6.70 -57.92
CA SER A 11 -11.44 7.43 -56.84
C SER A 11 -12.96 7.14 -56.70
N GLU A 12 -13.64 7.10 -55.54
CA GLU A 12 -13.49 7.76 -54.23
C GLU A 12 -14.09 6.91 -53.09
N PHE A 13 -13.67 7.27 -51.88
CA PHE A 13 -14.19 6.94 -50.54
C PHE A 13 -15.71 6.70 -50.42
N SER A 14 -16.12 5.70 -49.61
CA SER A 14 -16.96 5.87 -48.39
C SER A 14 -17.52 4.53 -47.89
N GLY A 15 -17.71 4.43 -46.56
CA GLY A 15 -18.70 3.53 -45.97
C GLY A 15 -18.16 2.25 -45.32
N TRP A 16 -17.62 2.35 -44.11
CA TRP A 16 -17.64 1.25 -43.15
C TRP A 16 -19.00 1.29 -42.41
N GLU A 17 -19.92 0.38 -42.74
CA GLU A 17 -21.06 -0.01 -41.88
C GLU A 17 -20.61 -1.27 -41.10
N LEU A 18 -20.50 -1.27 -39.76
CA LEU A 18 -21.57 -1.49 -38.76
C LEU A 18 -22.56 -2.56 -39.25
N ASP A 19 -22.71 -3.75 -38.68
CA ASP A 19 -22.85 -4.12 -37.28
C ASP A 19 -22.73 -5.64 -37.11
N SER A 20 -22.14 -6.09 -36.00
CA SER A 20 -22.54 -7.30 -35.24
C SER A 20 -21.45 -7.63 -34.22
N PHE A 21 -21.37 -6.84 -33.14
CA PHE A 21 -20.62 -7.23 -31.94
C PHE A 21 -21.43 -6.94 -30.67
N THR A 22 -22.53 -7.68 -30.51
CA THR A 22 -23.11 -7.93 -29.21
C THR A 22 -22.51 -9.24 -28.66
N CYS A 23 -22.18 -9.23 -27.36
CA CYS A 23 -21.64 -10.35 -26.57
C CYS A 23 -20.11 -10.53 -26.54
N ASP A 24 -19.34 -9.55 -26.03
CA ASP A 24 -18.11 -9.83 -25.24
C ASP A 24 -17.41 -8.57 -24.65
N LYS A 25 -18.10 -7.77 -23.81
CA LYS A 25 -17.46 -6.69 -23.02
C LYS A 25 -17.57 -6.90 -21.51
N LEU A 26 -17.23 -8.10 -21.06
CA LEU A 26 -17.29 -8.49 -19.64
C LEU A 26 -15.95 -9.07 -19.14
N LYS A 27 -14.80 -8.38 -19.37
CA LYS A 27 -13.50 -8.78 -18.78
C LYS A 27 -12.39 -7.71 -18.75
N GLN A 28 -12.66 -6.42 -19.01
CA GLN A 28 -11.59 -5.47 -19.34
C GLN A 28 -10.70 -4.97 -18.18
N GLY A 29 -11.11 -5.05 -16.91
CA GLY A 29 -10.26 -4.58 -15.80
C GLY A 29 -8.96 -5.38 -15.59
N LYS A 30 -8.88 -6.62 -16.09
CA LYS A 30 -7.71 -7.52 -15.94
C LYS A 30 -6.77 -7.53 -17.16
N GLN A 31 -7.15 -6.89 -18.27
CA GLN A 31 -6.41 -6.93 -19.53
C GLN A 31 -5.74 -5.61 -19.93
N LEU A 32 -5.87 -4.55 -19.10
CA LEU A 32 -5.26 -3.24 -19.38
C LEU A 32 -3.78 -3.20 -18.95
N PRO A 33 -2.89 -2.56 -19.74
CA PRO A 33 -1.53 -2.18 -19.33
C PRO A 33 -1.49 -1.48 -17.97
N ALA A 34 -0.40 -1.64 -17.22
CA ALA A 34 -0.28 -1.15 -15.83
C ALA A 34 -0.60 0.35 -15.63
N PRO A 35 -0.22 1.28 -16.53
CA PRO A 35 -0.60 2.70 -16.41
C PRO A 35 -2.11 2.92 -16.57
N LEU A 36 -2.72 2.27 -17.56
CA LEU A 36 -4.15 2.35 -17.87
C LEU A 36 -5.03 1.79 -16.74
N ARG A 37 -4.55 0.76 -16.03
CA ARG A 37 -5.21 0.25 -14.81
C ARG A 37 -5.25 1.30 -13.69
N ARG A 38 -4.23 2.15 -13.56
CA ARG A 38 -4.20 3.21 -12.53
C ARG A 38 -5.26 4.27 -12.80
N TYR A 39 -5.39 4.71 -14.06
CA TYR A 39 -6.39 5.67 -14.49
C TYR A 39 -7.81 5.14 -14.31
N TYR A 40 -8.09 3.89 -14.70
CA TYR A 40 -9.40 3.29 -14.47
C TYR A 40 -9.73 3.18 -12.97
N SER A 41 -8.76 2.78 -12.15
CA SER A 41 -8.90 2.71 -10.69
C SER A 41 -9.15 4.10 -10.06
N PHE A 42 -8.54 5.15 -10.61
CA PHE A 42 -8.81 6.53 -10.23
C PHE A 42 -10.23 6.97 -10.60
N CYS A 43 -10.65 6.78 -11.85
CA CYS A 43 -12.02 7.12 -12.29
C CYS A 43 -13.06 6.39 -11.44
N ARG A 44 -12.83 5.11 -11.12
CA ARG A 44 -13.74 4.32 -10.30
C ARG A 44 -13.96 4.88 -8.91
N ARG A 45 -12.88 5.36 -8.27
CA ARG A 45 -12.95 5.98 -6.94
C ARG A 45 -13.73 7.27 -6.97
N LYS A 46 -13.48 8.13 -7.98
CA LYS A 46 -14.23 9.38 -8.16
C LYS A 46 -15.71 9.11 -8.43
N SER A 47 -16.02 8.18 -9.33
CA SER A 47 -17.42 7.81 -9.64
C SER A 47 -18.14 7.25 -8.41
N PHE A 48 -17.48 6.41 -7.61
CA PHE A 48 -18.06 5.89 -6.37
C PHE A 48 -18.31 7.01 -5.34
N ALA A 49 -17.34 7.90 -5.14
CA ALA A 49 -17.48 9.01 -4.19
C ALA A 49 -18.59 9.98 -4.61
N ALA A 50 -18.66 10.34 -5.89
CA ALA A 50 -19.72 11.18 -6.44
C ALA A 50 -21.10 10.52 -6.32
N PHE A 51 -21.18 9.19 -6.53
CA PHE A 51 -22.42 8.46 -6.32
C PHE A 51 -22.87 8.53 -4.86
N VAL A 52 -21.95 8.29 -3.91
CA VAL A 52 -22.24 8.35 -2.47
C VAL A 52 -22.72 9.75 -2.06
N GLU A 53 -22.04 10.79 -2.57
CA GLU A 53 -22.38 12.18 -2.27
C GLU A 53 -23.74 12.58 -2.85
N SER A 54 -24.08 12.14 -4.07
CA SER A 54 -25.38 12.44 -4.69
C SER A 54 -26.59 11.81 -3.98
N LYS A 55 -26.36 10.88 -3.04
CA LYS A 55 -27.39 10.24 -2.22
C LYS A 55 -27.42 10.73 -0.78
N ARG A 56 -26.62 11.76 -0.46
CA ARG A 56 -26.62 12.41 0.85
C ARG A 56 -27.82 13.35 0.96
N ASP A 57 -28.57 13.23 2.04
CA ASP A 57 -29.69 14.12 2.33
C ASP A 57 -29.17 15.41 2.98
N GLY A 58 -29.66 16.55 2.51
CA GLY A 58 -29.16 17.90 2.83
C GLY A 58 -29.93 18.60 3.95
N GLY A 59 -30.44 17.86 4.93
CA GLY A 59 -31.15 18.42 6.07
C GLY A 59 -30.24 19.37 6.88
N GLN A 60 -30.74 20.56 7.22
CA GLN A 60 -30.05 21.68 7.87
C GLN A 60 -29.57 21.43 9.32
N ASP A 61 -29.38 20.19 9.75
CA ASP A 61 -28.94 19.88 11.11
C ASP A 61 -27.45 19.47 11.12
N GLU A 62 -26.62 20.33 11.70
CA GLU A 62 -25.17 20.15 11.80
C GLU A 62 -24.84 18.94 12.70
N GLY A 63 -24.54 17.79 12.08
CA GLY A 63 -23.81 16.72 12.76
C GLY A 63 -24.07 15.29 12.29
N SER A 64 -25.18 15.01 11.57
CA SER A 64 -25.46 13.65 11.08
C SER A 64 -25.82 13.63 9.59
N SER A 65 -24.83 13.32 8.74
CA SER A 65 -25.10 13.03 7.33
C SER A 65 -25.96 11.77 7.22
N LEU A 66 -27.18 11.91 6.70
CA LEU A 66 -28.06 10.80 6.35
C LEU A 66 -27.90 10.49 4.86
N TRP A 67 -27.91 9.21 4.50
CA TRP A 67 -27.96 8.78 3.10
C TRP A 67 -29.26 8.05 2.81
N CYS A 68 -29.87 8.32 1.66
CA CYS A 68 -31.13 7.71 1.24
C CYS A 68 -30.95 7.05 -0.13
N CYS A 69 -31.16 5.73 -0.20
CA CYS A 69 -31.00 4.97 -1.44
C CYS A 69 -31.85 3.70 -1.44
N CYS A 70 -32.45 3.35 -2.59
CA CYS A 70 -33.35 2.19 -2.72
C CYS A 70 -34.47 2.13 -1.66
N GLY A 71 -35.01 3.29 -1.25
CA GLY A 71 -36.03 3.39 -0.20
C GLY A 71 -35.52 3.10 1.23
N GLN A 72 -34.19 2.99 1.43
CA GLN A 72 -33.56 2.78 2.72
C GLN A 72 -32.80 4.03 3.15
N THR A 73 -32.82 4.32 4.46
CA THR A 73 -32.06 5.42 5.07
C THR A 73 -30.91 4.85 5.91
N PHE A 74 -29.72 5.42 5.74
CA PHE A 74 -28.50 5.00 6.39
C PHE A 74 -27.92 6.14 7.23
N LYS A 75 -27.69 5.87 8.52
CA LYS A 75 -26.98 6.76 9.45
C LYS A 75 -25.48 6.50 9.48
N GLU A 76 -25.09 5.26 9.21
CA GLU A 76 -23.68 4.86 9.18
C GLU A 76 -23.12 4.84 7.77
N HIS A 77 -22.06 5.61 7.55
CA HIS A 77 -21.33 5.70 6.28
C HIS A 77 -20.84 4.32 5.78
N THR A 78 -20.37 3.45 6.67
CA THR A 78 -19.89 2.11 6.30
C THR A 78 -21.02 1.17 5.86
N ALA A 79 -22.19 1.26 6.48
CA ALA A 79 -23.36 0.48 6.07
C ALA A 79 -23.82 0.90 4.67
N PHE A 80 -23.83 2.22 4.41
CA PHE A 80 -24.17 2.76 3.10
C PHE A 80 -23.17 2.34 2.01
N HIS A 81 -21.87 2.43 2.28
CA HIS A 81 -20.83 1.96 1.34
C HIS A 81 -21.00 0.47 0.96
N LYS A 82 -21.37 -0.38 1.92
CA LYS A 82 -21.66 -1.80 1.65
C LYS A 82 -22.92 -1.98 0.79
N HIS A 83 -23.96 -1.18 1.02
CA HIS A 83 -25.17 -1.18 0.20
C HIS A 83 -24.84 -0.77 -1.25
N VAL A 84 -24.17 0.38 -1.44
CA VAL A 84 -23.78 0.89 -2.76
C VAL A 84 -22.90 -0.10 -3.52
N ALA A 85 -21.91 -0.69 -2.85
CA ALA A 85 -21.02 -1.67 -3.48
C ALA A 85 -21.73 -2.96 -3.93
N ARG A 86 -22.85 -3.32 -3.30
CA ARG A 86 -23.63 -4.53 -3.63
C ARG A 86 -24.70 -4.25 -4.69
N ASN A 87 -25.44 -3.16 -4.53
CA ASN A 87 -26.65 -2.91 -5.31
C ASN A 87 -26.43 -1.99 -6.52
N HIS A 88 -25.43 -1.09 -6.48
CA HIS A 88 -25.18 -0.10 -7.54
C HIS A 88 -23.85 -0.31 -8.27
N ASN A 89 -23.27 -1.50 -8.19
CA ASN A 89 -21.98 -1.81 -8.83
C ASN A 89 -22.03 -1.66 -10.36
N SER A 90 -23.15 -2.00 -11.00
CA SER A 90 -23.36 -1.84 -12.44
C SER A 90 -23.37 -0.36 -12.84
N GLU A 91 -24.15 0.47 -12.15
CA GLU A 91 -24.24 1.91 -12.37
C GLU A 91 -22.90 2.60 -12.17
N ILE A 92 -22.21 2.29 -11.07
CA ILE A 92 -20.88 2.85 -10.79
C ILE A 92 -19.89 2.46 -11.89
N LYS A 93 -19.94 1.23 -12.40
CA LYS A 93 -19.08 0.79 -13.51
C LYS A 93 -19.36 1.55 -14.80
N GLN A 94 -20.62 1.84 -15.12
CA GLN A 94 -20.99 2.61 -16.32
C GLN A 94 -20.45 4.04 -16.22
N VAL A 95 -20.67 4.71 -15.08
CA VAL A 95 -20.15 6.07 -14.85
C VAL A 95 -18.62 6.08 -14.86
N THR A 96 -17.99 5.05 -14.28
CA THR A 96 -16.53 4.87 -14.30
C THR A 96 -16.01 4.75 -15.73
N GLN A 97 -16.67 3.95 -16.57
CA GLN A 97 -16.27 3.73 -17.96
C GLN A 97 -16.35 5.03 -18.76
N ALA A 98 -17.46 5.77 -18.65
CA ALA A 98 -17.62 7.05 -19.33
C ALA A 98 -16.60 8.10 -18.85
N ALA A 99 -16.32 8.15 -17.54
CA ALA A 99 -15.29 9.04 -16.98
C ALA A 99 -13.88 8.66 -17.45
N TYR A 100 -13.62 7.37 -17.61
CA TYR A 100 -12.34 6.85 -18.09
C TYR A 100 -12.12 7.13 -19.59
N GLU A 101 -13.15 6.95 -20.43
CA GLU A 101 -13.07 7.23 -21.87
C GLU A 101 -12.85 8.72 -22.14
N ARG A 102 -13.54 9.61 -21.39
CA ARG A 102 -13.30 11.06 -21.48
C ARG A 102 -11.86 11.42 -21.11
N LEU A 103 -11.34 10.82 -20.05
CA LEU A 103 -9.96 11.03 -19.62
C LEU A 103 -8.96 10.56 -20.67
N LEU A 104 -9.22 9.43 -21.36
CA LEU A 104 -8.35 8.96 -22.43
C LEU A 104 -8.38 9.86 -23.66
N ASN A 105 -9.55 10.35 -24.05
CA ASN A 105 -9.65 11.26 -25.21
C ASN A 105 -8.92 12.58 -24.95
N GLN A 106 -9.02 13.14 -23.73
CA GLN A 106 -8.28 14.34 -23.34
C GLN A 106 -6.75 14.14 -23.34
N LEU A 107 -6.28 12.92 -23.11
CA LEU A 107 -4.85 12.58 -23.18
C LEU A 107 -4.36 12.37 -24.63
N GLN A 108 -5.26 12.19 -25.60
CA GLN A 108 -4.93 12.02 -27.02
C GLN A 108 -5.00 13.33 -27.81
N GLU A 109 -5.72 14.35 -27.31
CA GLU A 109 -5.92 15.65 -27.95
C GLU A 109 -4.80 16.69 -27.69
N GLU A 110 -3.70 16.30 -27.02
CA GLU A 110 -2.50 17.15 -26.80
C GLU A 110 -1.27 16.55 -27.53
N PRO A 111 -1.09 16.73 -28.87
CA PRO A 111 -0.01 16.11 -29.63
C PRO A 111 1.09 17.10 -30.09
N GLU A 112 1.19 18.32 -29.53
CA GLU A 112 2.14 19.34 -30.02
C GLU A 112 3.06 19.92 -28.94
N ALA A 113 3.78 19.04 -28.25
CA ALA A 113 5.13 19.34 -27.74
C ALA A 113 5.80 18.04 -27.28
N LEU A 114 6.60 17.40 -28.15
CA LEU A 114 7.87 16.70 -27.85
C LEU A 114 8.25 15.77 -29.00
N GLN A 115 9.27 16.18 -29.74
CA GLN A 115 9.97 15.33 -30.73
C GLN A 115 10.66 14.14 -30.04
N PRO A 116 10.74 12.95 -30.67
CA PRO A 116 11.14 11.71 -30.02
C PRO A 116 12.66 11.54 -29.93
N ASN A 117 13.35 12.40 -29.16
CA ASN A 117 14.74 12.13 -28.79
C ASN A 117 15.22 12.67 -27.44
N GLN A 118 14.31 12.99 -26.52
CA GLN A 118 14.60 13.31 -25.12
C GLN A 118 13.42 12.82 -24.26
N LEU A 119 13.43 11.58 -23.77
CA LEU A 119 12.52 11.16 -22.70
C LEU A 119 13.35 10.67 -21.51
N LYS A 120 13.89 11.64 -20.77
CA LYS A 120 14.22 11.46 -19.36
C LYS A 120 12.97 11.76 -18.53
N ASP A 121 12.89 11.05 -17.42
CA ASP A 121 11.96 11.16 -16.31
C ASP A 121 11.61 12.62 -15.96
N GLU A 122 10.50 13.13 -16.51
CA GLU A 122 9.84 14.33 -16.01
C GLU A 122 8.42 13.96 -15.57
N THR A 123 8.21 14.05 -14.26
CA THR A 123 6.93 13.91 -13.61
C THR A 123 5.97 14.97 -14.12
N VAL A 124 4.93 14.56 -14.84
CA VAL A 124 3.79 15.44 -15.16
C VAL A 124 3.24 15.99 -13.84
N ASP A 125 3.34 17.30 -13.66
CA ASP A 125 2.83 18.01 -12.49
C ASP A 125 1.31 18.10 -12.57
N ILE A 126 0.63 17.20 -11.84
CA ILE A 126 -0.83 17.04 -11.83
C ILE A 126 -1.52 18.17 -11.05
N SER A 127 -0.77 19.09 -10.42
CA SER A 127 -1.34 20.20 -9.67
C SER A 127 -2.04 21.26 -10.53
N VAL A 128 -1.76 21.30 -11.84
CA VAL A 128 -2.37 22.24 -12.81
C VAL A 128 -3.81 21.83 -13.20
N TRP A 129 -4.28 20.64 -12.82
CA TRP A 129 -5.59 20.10 -13.26
C TRP A 129 -6.67 20.09 -12.17
N ILE A 130 -6.51 20.89 -11.12
CA ILE A 130 -7.55 21.17 -10.12
C ILE A 130 -8.37 22.39 -10.61
N PRO A 131 -9.71 22.38 -10.55
CA PRO A 131 -10.50 23.58 -10.87
C PRO A 131 -10.14 24.74 -9.94
N ASP A 132 -10.18 25.97 -10.47
CA ASP A 132 -9.81 27.18 -9.74
C ASP A 132 -10.55 27.30 -8.40
N THR A 133 -9.79 27.31 -7.31
CA THR A 133 -10.28 27.44 -5.93
C THR A 133 -10.12 28.86 -5.39
N SER A 134 -9.92 29.86 -6.26
CA SER A 134 -9.86 31.28 -5.88
C SER A 134 -11.10 31.78 -5.12
N HIS A 135 -12.19 31.02 -5.13
CA HIS A 135 -13.44 31.30 -4.41
C HIS A 135 -13.57 30.62 -3.03
N VAL A 136 -12.60 29.79 -2.62
CA VAL A 136 -12.64 29.06 -1.34
C VAL A 136 -11.75 29.80 -0.34
N SER A 137 -12.36 30.51 0.61
CA SER A 137 -11.61 31.19 1.68
C SER A 137 -10.92 30.17 2.58
N GLU A 138 -9.78 30.57 3.15
CA GLU A 138 -8.92 29.75 4.00
C GLU A 138 -9.64 29.14 5.22
N GLU A 139 -10.76 29.75 5.64
CA GLU A 139 -11.67 29.24 6.67
C GLU A 139 -12.47 27.99 6.25
N GLN A 140 -12.80 27.81 4.96
CA GLN A 140 -13.57 26.66 4.48
C GLN A 140 -12.72 25.39 4.30
N LEU A 141 -11.39 25.54 4.21
CA LEU A 141 -10.45 24.42 4.16
C LEU A 141 -10.15 23.82 5.55
N GLN A 142 -10.47 24.54 6.64
CA GLN A 142 -10.14 24.12 8.01
C GLN A 142 -11.20 23.24 8.69
N LYS A 143 -12.40 23.03 8.11
CA LYS A 143 -13.52 22.34 8.80
C LYS A 143 -14.07 21.06 8.14
N GLY A 144 -13.40 20.49 7.13
CA GLY A 144 -13.86 19.25 6.47
C GLY A 144 -13.14 17.97 6.94
N PRO A 145 -13.83 16.82 7.11
CA PRO A 145 -13.17 15.56 7.45
C PRO A 145 -12.38 15.06 6.24
N GLY A 146 -11.05 15.14 6.30
CA GLY A 146 -10.16 14.71 5.23
C GLY A 146 -10.34 13.22 4.89
N LYS A 147 -10.85 12.91 3.69
CA LYS A 147 -10.98 11.53 3.17
C LYS A 147 -9.77 11.15 2.31
N LYS A 148 -9.16 10.01 2.65
CA LYS A 148 -7.93 9.45 2.07
C LYS A 148 -8.15 8.80 0.69
N ALA A 149 -7.13 8.90 -0.17
CA ALA A 149 -7.04 8.20 -1.45
C ALA A 149 -6.56 6.74 -1.27
N LEU A 150 -7.44 5.76 -1.50
CA LEU A 150 -7.12 4.32 -1.48
C LEU A 150 -6.57 3.84 -2.83
N CYS A 151 -5.33 3.38 -2.93
CA CYS A 151 -4.81 2.73 -4.13
C CYS A 151 -5.27 1.26 -4.21
N GLU A 152 -6.16 0.90 -5.15
CA GLU A 152 -6.49 -0.51 -5.46
C GLU A 152 -5.87 -0.96 -6.78
N GLY A 153 -5.10 -2.06 -6.75
CA GLY A 153 -4.45 -2.64 -7.93
C GLY A 153 -3.37 -3.70 -7.65
N GLY A 154 -3.66 -4.68 -6.80
CA GLY A 154 -2.82 -5.88 -6.54
C GLY A 154 -3.68 -6.95 -5.86
N ASP A 155 -3.25 -8.22 -5.83
CA ASP A 155 -4.01 -9.34 -5.24
C ASP A 155 -4.65 -8.96 -3.89
N ARG A 156 -5.98 -8.80 -3.88
CA ARG A 156 -6.74 -8.04 -2.87
C ARG A 156 -6.79 -8.70 -1.49
N ARG A 157 -6.14 -9.84 -1.29
CA ARG A 157 -6.19 -10.58 -0.02
C ARG A 157 -5.09 -10.18 0.97
N HIS A 158 -3.93 -9.72 0.50
CA HIS A 158 -2.92 -9.10 1.38
C HIS A 158 -3.22 -7.63 1.69
N GLN A 159 -3.83 -6.89 0.75
CA GLN A 159 -4.23 -5.48 0.97
C GLN A 159 -5.31 -5.27 2.04
N ARG A 160 -6.00 -6.35 2.48
CA ARG A 160 -6.96 -6.28 3.58
C ARG A 160 -6.31 -6.21 4.97
N MET A 161 -5.03 -6.54 5.11
CA MET A 161 -4.37 -6.48 6.43
C MET A 161 -3.83 -5.08 6.78
N ASP A 162 -3.65 -4.20 5.79
CA ASP A 162 -2.93 -2.92 5.96
C ASP A 162 -3.81 -1.66 5.83
N ASN A 163 -5.11 -1.81 5.60
CA ASN A 163 -6.05 -0.69 5.35
C ASN A 163 -6.97 -0.36 6.53
N GLU A 164 -6.60 -0.71 7.76
CA GLU A 164 -7.31 -0.21 8.95
C GLU A 164 -6.58 1.00 9.51
N ASP A 165 -7.24 2.14 9.37
CA ASP A 165 -6.87 3.36 10.06
C ASP A 165 -6.92 3.18 11.58
N PHE A 166 -5.92 3.77 12.24
CA PHE A 166 -5.85 4.02 13.69
C PHE A 166 -7.24 4.33 14.26
N LYS A 167 -7.75 3.42 15.08
CA LYS A 167 -8.85 3.67 15.99
C LYS A 167 -8.29 3.60 17.40
N THR A 168 -7.75 4.69 17.90
CA THR A 168 -7.64 4.89 19.35
C THR A 168 -8.79 5.80 19.78
N SER A 169 -9.28 5.58 20.99
CA SER A 169 -10.43 6.27 21.60
C SER A 169 -10.04 7.53 22.37
N GLU A 170 -8.89 8.14 22.06
CA GLU A 170 -8.48 9.45 22.56
C GLU A 170 -7.71 10.17 21.44
N ASP A 171 -7.83 11.49 21.43
CA ASP A 171 -7.80 12.40 20.29
C ASP A 171 -6.62 12.33 19.28
N VAL A 172 -7.00 12.64 18.04
CA VAL A 172 -6.24 13.02 16.84
C VAL A 172 -4.78 13.42 17.12
N VAL A 173 -3.85 12.47 17.06
CA VAL A 173 -2.43 12.80 16.87
C VAL A 173 -2.30 13.41 15.48
N SER A 174 -2.07 14.73 15.44
CA SER A 174 -1.89 15.49 14.22
C SER A 174 -0.58 15.11 13.53
N TYR A 175 -0.65 14.83 12.22
CA TYR A 175 0.54 14.57 11.40
C TYR A 175 1.50 15.77 11.34
N HIS A 176 1.03 16.97 11.70
CA HIS A 176 1.86 18.18 11.82
C HIS A 176 2.88 18.10 12.96
N SER A 177 2.75 17.12 13.86
CA SER A 177 3.67 16.87 14.97
C SER A 177 4.65 15.71 14.69
N ALA A 178 4.89 15.38 13.42
CA ALA A 178 5.87 14.35 13.05
C ALA A 178 7.29 14.67 13.57
N GLY A 179 8.14 13.64 13.61
CA GLY A 179 9.56 13.77 13.91
C GLY A 179 10.30 14.57 12.85
N VAL A 180 11.49 15.05 13.20
CA VAL A 180 12.34 15.83 12.28
C VAL A 180 12.80 14.93 11.13
N HIS A 181 12.55 15.34 9.90
CA HIS A 181 13.01 14.64 8.71
C HIS A 181 14.52 14.80 8.53
N LEU A 182 15.24 13.68 8.44
CA LEU A 182 16.64 13.63 8.03
C LEU A 182 16.71 13.20 6.57
N GLU A 183 17.49 13.91 5.77
CA GLU A 183 17.85 13.43 4.43
C GLU A 183 18.72 12.15 4.55
N PRO A 184 18.77 11.30 3.50
CA PRO A 184 19.53 10.05 3.54
C PRO A 184 20.97 10.20 4.04
N GLU A 185 21.66 11.27 3.67
CA GLU A 185 23.04 11.56 4.08
C GLU A 185 23.17 11.85 5.57
N GLU A 186 22.24 12.62 6.13
CA GLU A 186 22.22 12.94 7.56
C GLU A 186 21.88 11.69 8.37
N PHE A 187 20.86 10.95 7.93
CA PHE A 187 20.48 9.68 8.55
C PHE A 187 21.63 8.66 8.50
N HIS A 188 22.37 8.58 7.39
CA HIS A 188 23.53 7.71 7.27
C HIS A 188 24.60 8.02 8.32
N LYS A 189 24.92 9.31 8.52
CA LYS A 189 25.89 9.74 9.54
C LYS A 189 25.43 9.40 10.96
N GLU A 190 24.15 9.56 11.24
CA GLU A 190 23.58 9.21 12.54
C GLU A 190 23.66 7.69 12.82
N VAL A 191 23.36 6.86 11.82
CA VAL A 191 23.52 5.41 11.92
C VAL A 191 25.01 5.04 12.05
N GLU A 192 25.90 5.66 11.28
CA GLU A 192 27.35 5.43 11.39
C GLU A 192 27.87 5.77 12.80
N ALA A 193 27.41 6.90 13.35
CA ALA A 193 27.76 7.33 14.70
C ALA A 193 27.25 6.34 15.76
N LEU A 194 26.03 5.83 15.61
CA LEU A 194 25.47 4.78 16.48
C LEU A 194 26.34 3.51 16.46
N LEU A 195 26.73 3.04 15.28
CA LEU A 195 27.51 1.81 15.13
C LEU A 195 28.96 1.96 15.66
N THR A 196 29.52 3.16 15.59
CA THR A 196 30.90 3.45 16.03
C THR A 196 31.00 3.61 17.55
N LYS A 197 29.95 4.13 18.21
CA LYS A 197 29.94 4.46 19.65
C LYS A 197 29.57 3.28 20.57
N LYS A 198 29.82 2.04 20.14
CA LYS A 198 29.30 0.79 20.73
C LYS A 198 29.49 0.60 22.25
N ASP A 199 30.39 1.36 22.89
CA ASP A 199 30.73 1.26 24.32
C ASP A 199 30.35 2.50 25.17
N LEU A 200 29.78 3.56 24.59
CA LEU A 200 29.50 4.83 25.28
C LEU A 200 28.04 5.25 25.13
N CYS A 201 27.23 4.79 26.09
CA CYS A 201 25.83 5.16 26.34
C CYS A 201 24.82 4.82 25.23
N ASP A 202 23.83 4.01 25.60
CA ASP A 202 22.72 3.51 24.77
C ASP A 202 21.71 4.61 24.41
N ASP A 203 22.16 5.83 24.11
CA ASP A 203 21.33 7.04 24.05
C ASP A 203 20.55 7.18 22.74
N THR A 204 20.80 6.30 21.76
CA THR A 204 20.18 6.38 20.44
C THR A 204 19.57 5.04 20.04
N ILE A 205 18.29 5.06 19.69
CA ILE A 205 17.54 3.90 19.20
C ILE A 205 17.28 4.05 17.71
N LEU A 206 17.68 3.06 16.93
CA LEU A 206 17.30 2.94 15.53
C LEU A 206 16.05 2.06 15.42
N LEU A 207 14.89 2.65 15.16
CA LEU A 207 13.57 2.00 15.24
C LEU A 207 12.98 1.68 13.87
N ASP A 208 12.76 0.39 13.60
CA ASP A 208 12.03 -0.09 12.43
C ASP A 208 10.52 0.02 12.64
N CYS A 209 9.84 0.83 11.83
CA CYS A 209 8.38 1.00 11.93
C CYS A 209 7.60 0.00 11.06
N ARG A 210 8.26 -1.04 10.55
CA ARG A 210 7.66 -2.01 9.62
C ARG A 210 7.05 -3.21 10.35
N ASN A 211 6.26 -3.99 9.62
CA ASN A 211 5.75 -5.25 10.16
C ASN A 211 6.90 -6.28 10.24
N PHE A 212 6.81 -7.23 11.17
CA PHE A 212 7.89 -8.18 11.45
C PHE A 212 8.38 -8.92 10.20
N TYR A 213 7.50 -9.26 9.26
CA TYR A 213 7.86 -10.03 8.07
C TYR A 213 8.71 -9.22 7.10
N GLU A 214 8.61 -7.88 7.14
CA GLU A 214 9.43 -6.98 6.35
C GLU A 214 10.83 -6.87 6.95
N SER A 215 10.92 -6.69 8.28
CA SER A 215 12.20 -6.62 9.01
C SER A 215 12.94 -7.95 9.00
N LYS A 216 12.22 -9.08 9.02
CA LYS A 216 12.80 -10.42 9.05
C LYS A 216 13.75 -10.67 7.89
N ILE A 217 13.47 -10.14 6.69
CA ILE A 217 14.29 -10.39 5.49
C ILE A 217 15.24 -9.24 5.12
N GLY A 218 15.10 -8.10 5.78
CA GLY A 218 16.02 -6.99 5.58
C GLY A 218 15.76 -5.89 6.60
N GLN A 219 16.80 -5.34 7.21
CA GLN A 219 16.72 -4.29 8.22
C GLN A 219 18.07 -3.57 8.35
N PHE A 220 18.11 -2.43 9.05
CA PHE A 220 19.37 -1.81 9.41
C PHE A 220 20.10 -2.63 10.48
N THR A 221 21.42 -2.59 10.48
CA THR A 221 22.21 -3.20 11.56
C THR A 221 21.95 -2.52 12.90
N GLN A 222 21.86 -3.31 13.97
CA GLN A 222 21.61 -2.83 15.34
C GLN A 222 20.32 -2.00 15.52
N CYS A 223 19.28 -2.28 14.73
CA CYS A 223 17.96 -1.66 14.92
C CYS A 223 17.10 -2.42 15.95
N LEU A 224 16.26 -1.68 16.66
CA LEU A 224 15.07 -2.20 17.32
C LEU A 224 13.99 -2.44 16.27
N ALA A 225 13.63 -3.70 16.04
CA ALA A 225 12.61 -4.11 15.08
C ALA A 225 11.43 -4.79 15.81
N PRO A 226 10.37 -4.03 16.16
CA PRO A 226 9.22 -4.56 16.87
C PRO A 226 8.60 -5.74 16.13
N ASN A 227 8.33 -6.84 16.85
CA ASN A 227 7.72 -8.05 16.28
C ASN A 227 6.19 -7.89 16.04
N ILE A 228 5.76 -6.73 15.53
CA ILE A 228 4.36 -6.41 15.27
C ILE A 228 3.90 -7.00 13.94
N ARG A 229 2.68 -7.55 13.93
CA ARG A 229 2.07 -8.09 12.70
C ARG A 229 1.46 -7.02 11.80
N LYS A 230 0.97 -5.95 12.40
CA LYS A 230 0.30 -4.83 11.73
C LYS A 230 0.79 -3.53 12.33
N PHE A 231 0.93 -2.51 11.49
CA PHE A 231 1.30 -1.18 11.96
C PHE A 231 0.26 -0.56 12.90
N SER A 232 -1.02 -0.97 12.83
CA SER A 232 -2.04 -0.53 13.79
C SER A 232 -1.77 -0.98 15.24
N TYR A 233 -0.84 -1.92 15.46
CA TYR A 233 -0.39 -2.35 16.78
C TYR A 233 0.80 -1.54 17.30
N PHE A 234 1.41 -0.71 16.46
CA PHE A 234 2.54 0.14 16.83
C PHE A 234 2.23 1.08 18.01
N PRO A 235 1.05 1.73 18.11
CA PRO A 235 0.72 2.58 19.25
C PRO A 235 0.75 1.83 20.58
N ASP A 236 0.05 0.70 20.66
CA ASP A 236 0.02 -0.15 21.84
C ASP A 236 1.42 -0.69 22.19
N TYR A 237 2.24 -0.97 21.17
CA TYR A 237 3.64 -1.36 21.36
C TYR A 237 4.46 -0.24 22.01
N ILE A 238 4.34 1.00 21.53
CA ILE A 238 5.02 2.15 22.16
C ILE A 238 4.56 2.30 23.61
N ASP A 239 3.25 2.22 23.89
CA ASP A 239 2.70 2.36 25.24
C ASP A 239 3.23 1.31 26.22
N GLN A 240 3.38 0.06 25.77
CA GLN A 240 3.89 -1.02 26.60
C GLN A 240 5.41 -1.00 26.78
N ASN A 241 6.13 -0.24 25.96
CA ASN A 241 7.59 -0.18 25.95
C ASN A 241 8.13 1.25 26.12
N LEU A 242 7.35 2.16 26.74
CA LEU A 242 7.71 3.58 26.88
C LEU A 242 9.07 3.81 27.54
N GLU A 243 9.43 2.97 28.52
CA GLU A 243 10.71 3.07 29.22
C GLU A 243 11.92 2.88 28.29
N LEU A 244 11.79 2.07 27.23
CA LEU A 244 12.87 1.92 26.24
C LEU A 244 13.22 3.26 25.58
N PHE A 245 12.21 4.10 25.37
CA PHE A 245 12.35 5.34 24.63
C PHE A 245 12.66 6.56 25.51
N ARG A 246 12.66 6.39 26.85
CA ARG A 246 12.84 7.49 27.80
C ARG A 246 14.23 8.11 27.68
N ASP A 247 14.27 9.44 27.53
CA ASP A 247 15.48 10.24 27.37
C ASP A 247 16.37 9.82 26.18
N LYS A 248 15.86 9.01 25.26
CA LYS A 248 16.58 8.53 24.07
C LYS A 248 16.36 9.44 22.87
N LYS A 249 17.36 9.49 22.00
CA LYS A 249 17.22 9.94 20.60
C LYS A 249 16.71 8.77 19.77
N VAL A 250 15.63 8.94 19.02
CA VAL A 250 15.03 7.85 18.22
C VAL A 250 15.13 8.17 16.73
N LEU A 251 15.80 7.30 15.97
CA LEU A 251 15.92 7.36 14.51
C LEU A 251 14.91 6.36 13.91
N MET A 252 13.84 6.86 13.30
CA MET A 252 12.76 6.02 12.78
C MET A 252 12.89 5.82 11.27
N TYR A 253 12.58 4.61 10.79
CA TYR A 253 12.52 4.35 9.36
C TYR A 253 11.41 3.34 8.99
N CYS A 254 10.97 3.41 7.74
CA CYS A 254 10.14 2.38 7.11
C CYS A 254 10.42 2.37 5.60
N THR A 255 9.69 1.56 4.82
CA THR A 255 9.95 1.38 3.38
C THR A 255 9.99 2.70 2.59
N GLY A 256 9.01 3.60 2.82
CA GLY A 256 8.84 4.84 2.06
C GLY A 256 8.43 6.06 2.89
N GLY A 257 8.66 6.05 4.20
CA GLY A 257 8.39 7.19 5.11
C GLY A 257 6.98 7.30 5.68
N ILE A 258 5.93 6.84 4.98
CA ILE A 258 4.52 7.08 5.39
C ILE A 258 4.18 6.59 6.81
N ARG A 259 4.69 5.42 7.23
CA ARG A 259 4.46 4.92 8.60
C ARG A 259 5.20 5.76 9.64
N CYS A 260 6.37 6.29 9.29
CA CYS A 260 7.14 7.15 10.18
C CYS A 260 6.42 8.47 10.45
N GLU A 261 5.68 9.04 9.49
CA GLU A 261 4.90 10.26 9.72
C GLU A 261 3.90 10.09 10.89
N ARG A 262 3.25 8.93 10.96
CA ARG A 262 2.30 8.60 12.03
C ARG A 262 3.00 8.14 13.30
N GLY A 263 3.96 7.22 13.15
CA GLY A 263 4.65 6.60 14.27
C GLY A 263 5.46 7.61 15.06
N SER A 264 6.14 8.53 14.38
CA SER A 264 6.94 9.58 15.02
C SER A 264 6.06 10.61 15.73
N ALA A 265 4.94 11.03 15.12
CA ALA A 265 3.98 11.91 15.78
C ALA A 265 3.40 11.27 17.04
N TYR A 266 3.07 9.98 16.99
CA TYR A 266 2.56 9.23 18.14
C TYR A 266 3.62 9.09 19.24
N LEU A 267 4.85 8.72 18.89
CA LEU A 267 5.93 8.59 19.86
C LEU A 267 6.26 9.94 20.52
N ARG A 268 6.26 11.03 19.74
CA ARG A 268 6.46 12.38 20.27
C ARG A 268 5.35 12.82 21.21
N SER A 269 4.08 12.45 20.96
CA SER A 269 2.96 12.82 21.83
C SER A 269 3.06 12.21 23.23
N LYS A 270 3.85 11.14 23.41
CA LYS A 270 4.13 10.55 24.73
C LYS A 270 5.10 11.37 25.57
N GLY A 271 5.89 12.25 24.95
CA GLY A 271 6.77 13.17 25.67
C GLY A 271 7.91 12.50 26.45
N VAL A 272 8.25 11.25 26.14
CA VAL A 272 9.32 10.50 26.84
C VAL A 272 10.68 10.59 26.15
N CYS A 273 10.71 10.78 24.84
CA CYS A 273 11.96 10.82 24.07
C CYS A 273 12.63 12.19 24.18
N LYS A 274 13.97 12.19 24.13
CA LYS A 274 14.75 13.43 24.00
C LYS A 274 14.53 14.06 22.63
N GLU A 275 14.69 13.27 21.57
CA GLU A 275 14.53 13.70 20.18
C GLU A 275 13.98 12.55 19.32
N VAL A 276 13.18 12.87 18.31
CA VAL A 276 12.63 11.89 17.36
C VAL A 276 12.89 12.38 15.94
N TYR A 277 13.64 11.59 15.19
CA TYR A 277 14.00 11.81 13.79
C TYR A 277 13.41 10.71 12.91
N GLN A 278 13.22 11.01 11.63
CA GLN A 278 12.75 10.03 10.65
C GLN A 278 13.46 10.16 9.31
N LEU A 279 13.73 9.02 8.68
CA LEU A 279 14.36 8.95 7.36
C LEU A 279 13.40 9.45 6.27
N LYS A 280 13.72 10.59 5.65
CA LYS A 280 12.93 11.16 4.57
C LYS A 280 12.98 10.28 3.33
N GLY A 281 11.81 9.92 2.79
CA GLY A 281 11.68 9.00 1.66
C GLY A 281 11.90 7.52 2.00
N GLY A 282 12.17 7.19 3.27
CA GLY A 282 12.33 5.82 3.76
C GLY A 282 13.53 5.06 3.18
N ILE A 283 13.53 3.75 3.42
CA ILE A 283 14.62 2.84 3.00
C ILE A 283 14.84 2.93 1.48
N HIS A 284 13.77 3.10 0.68
CA HIS A 284 13.89 3.21 -0.78
C HIS A 284 14.88 4.30 -1.20
N LYS A 285 14.67 5.54 -0.71
CA LYS A 285 15.55 6.68 -1.02
C LYS A 285 16.96 6.50 -0.43
N TYR A 286 17.06 5.88 0.74
CA TYR A 286 18.36 5.57 1.35
C TYR A 286 19.18 4.61 0.48
N LEU A 287 18.57 3.55 -0.06
CA LEU A 287 19.26 2.56 -0.88
C LEU A 287 19.70 3.12 -2.24
N GLU A 288 18.95 4.05 -2.81
CA GLU A 288 19.37 4.78 -4.02
C GLU A 288 20.66 5.56 -3.78
N ARG A 289 20.81 6.14 -2.58
CA ARG A 289 21.95 6.97 -2.22
C ARG A 289 23.14 6.18 -1.65
N PHE A 290 22.86 5.13 -0.89
CA PHE A 290 23.83 4.29 -0.17
C PHE A 290 23.56 2.80 -0.43
N PRO A 291 23.81 2.30 -1.65
CA PRO A 291 23.57 0.89 -1.99
C PRO A 291 24.38 -0.08 -1.12
N ASN A 292 25.58 0.33 -0.72
CA ASN A 292 26.47 -0.42 0.18
C ASN A 292 26.44 0.13 1.62
N GLY A 293 25.35 0.81 2.01
CA GLY A 293 25.19 1.44 3.33
C GLY A 293 24.99 0.44 4.47
N PHE A 294 24.25 0.81 5.50
CA PHE A 294 24.08 -0.01 6.72
C PHE A 294 22.85 -0.93 6.70
N TYR A 295 22.00 -0.83 5.67
CA TYR A 295 20.88 -1.74 5.48
C TYR A 295 21.39 -3.10 5.01
N ARG A 296 20.86 -4.19 5.56
CA ARG A 296 21.26 -5.58 5.25
C ARG A 296 20.04 -6.37 4.80
N GLY A 297 20.21 -7.25 3.81
CA GLY A 297 19.12 -8.10 3.31
C GLY A 297 18.33 -7.48 2.16
N LYS A 298 17.03 -7.79 2.14
CA LYS A 298 16.11 -7.40 1.07
C LYS A 298 15.05 -6.44 1.56
N LEU A 299 14.76 -5.42 0.75
CA LEU A 299 13.67 -4.49 1.02
C LEU A 299 12.34 -5.11 0.61
N PHE A 300 11.48 -5.39 1.58
CA PHE A 300 10.12 -5.87 1.30
C PHE A 300 9.28 -4.80 0.57
N VAL A 301 8.59 -5.19 -0.50
CA VAL A 301 7.66 -4.34 -1.25
C VAL A 301 6.30 -5.02 -1.41
N PHE A 302 5.24 -4.21 -1.40
CA PHE A 302 3.85 -4.67 -1.36
C PHE A 302 3.27 -4.95 -2.76
N ASP A 303 4.06 -5.63 -3.60
CA ASP A 303 3.65 -6.11 -4.91
C ASP A 303 4.14 -7.54 -5.15
N GLU A 304 3.87 -8.09 -6.35
CA GLU A 304 4.20 -9.48 -6.70
C GLU A 304 5.69 -9.81 -6.62
N ARG A 305 6.57 -8.81 -6.61
CA ARG A 305 8.01 -9.01 -6.46
C ARG A 305 8.35 -9.45 -5.04
N TYR A 306 7.54 -9.07 -4.04
CA TYR A 306 7.77 -9.17 -2.59
C TYR A 306 9.03 -8.47 -2.07
N THR A 307 10.09 -8.38 -2.86
CA THR A 307 11.39 -7.87 -2.44
C THR A 307 12.10 -7.13 -3.57
N ILE A 308 12.80 -6.06 -3.23
CA ILE A 308 13.85 -5.47 -4.06
C ILE A 308 15.19 -5.81 -3.39
N SER A 309 16.15 -6.30 -4.18
CA SER A 309 17.48 -6.64 -3.65
C SER A 309 18.22 -5.35 -3.30
N SER A 310 18.68 -5.24 -2.06
CA SER A 310 19.55 -4.15 -1.61
C SER A 310 21.01 -4.57 -1.71
N ASN A 311 21.35 -5.75 -1.20
CA ASN A 311 22.68 -6.36 -1.26
C ASN A 311 22.55 -7.89 -1.34
N THR A 312 23.67 -8.59 -1.19
CA THR A 312 23.77 -10.05 -1.23
C THR A 312 23.54 -10.72 0.13
N ASP A 313 23.33 -9.94 1.19
CA ASP A 313 23.22 -10.50 2.54
C ASP A 313 21.89 -11.23 2.70
N ILE A 314 21.94 -12.38 3.37
CA ILE A 314 20.76 -13.16 3.73
C ILE A 314 20.69 -13.16 5.25
N ILE A 315 19.81 -12.33 5.80
CA ILE A 315 19.67 -12.15 7.27
C ILE A 315 18.53 -12.99 7.87
N SER A 316 18.03 -13.96 7.12
CA SER A 316 16.92 -14.80 7.51
C SER A 316 17.16 -16.24 7.12
N ASP A 317 16.43 -17.14 7.76
CA ASP A 317 16.63 -18.57 7.64
C ASP A 317 15.36 -19.27 7.14
N CYS A 318 15.58 -20.38 6.46
CA CYS A 318 14.53 -21.34 6.16
C CYS A 318 13.93 -21.82 7.48
N ARG A 319 12.61 -21.69 7.61
CA ARG A 319 11.87 -22.10 8.80
C ARG A 319 12.09 -23.56 9.20
N TYR A 320 12.38 -24.42 8.23
CA TYR A 320 12.39 -25.87 8.41
C TYR A 320 13.79 -26.44 8.68
N CYS A 321 14.80 -25.99 7.94
CA CYS A 321 16.16 -26.52 8.04
C CYS A 321 17.19 -25.51 8.56
N GLY A 322 16.79 -24.26 8.84
CA GLY A 322 17.69 -23.23 9.37
C GLY A 322 18.73 -22.70 8.38
N ARG A 323 18.77 -23.17 7.13
CA ARG A 323 19.72 -22.63 6.13
C ARG A 323 19.35 -21.20 5.74
N PRO A 324 20.32 -20.33 5.39
CA PRO A 324 20.02 -18.97 4.94
C PRO A 324 19.00 -18.96 3.79
N TRP A 325 17.90 -18.21 3.97
CA TRP A 325 16.84 -18.09 2.99
C TRP A 325 15.96 -16.85 3.22
N ASP A 326 15.74 -16.07 2.17
CA ASP A 326 15.05 -14.77 2.22
C ASP A 326 13.88 -14.63 1.24
N ARG A 327 13.50 -15.71 0.53
CA ARG A 327 12.41 -15.67 -0.45
C ARG A 327 11.12 -16.18 0.16
N TYR A 328 10.16 -15.27 0.31
CA TYR A 328 8.82 -15.63 0.73
C TYR A 328 8.02 -16.36 -0.34
N LYS A 329 7.15 -17.23 0.16
CA LYS A 329 6.08 -17.90 -0.57
C LYS A 329 4.89 -18.03 0.38
N LEU A 330 3.67 -18.08 -0.15
CA LEU A 330 2.50 -18.25 0.69
C LEU A 330 2.48 -19.64 1.35
N CYS A 331 1.87 -19.69 2.52
CA CYS A 331 1.42 -20.91 3.16
C CYS A 331 0.51 -21.68 2.21
N SER A 332 0.71 -22.99 2.09
CA SER A 332 -0.07 -23.86 1.20
C SER A 332 -1.54 -24.00 1.61
N THR A 333 -1.86 -23.82 2.89
CA THR A 333 -3.24 -23.82 3.38
C THR A 333 -4.06 -22.68 2.78
N GLN A 334 -5.17 -23.01 2.12
CA GLN A 334 -6.01 -22.12 1.30
C GLN A 334 -6.47 -20.82 1.99
N PHE A 335 -6.55 -20.81 3.33
CA PHE A 335 -7.05 -19.66 4.09
C PHE A 335 -5.98 -19.00 4.97
N CYS A 336 -4.76 -19.55 5.08
CA CYS A 336 -3.79 -19.00 6.03
C CYS A 336 -3.08 -17.74 5.50
N PHE A 337 -2.70 -17.76 4.21
CA PHE A 337 -2.00 -16.68 3.50
C PHE A 337 -0.73 -16.13 4.18
N GLN A 338 -0.20 -16.77 5.23
CA GLN A 338 1.02 -16.32 5.87
C GLN A 338 2.22 -16.46 4.94
N LEU A 339 3.15 -15.52 5.03
CA LEU A 339 4.42 -15.58 4.31
C LEU A 339 5.35 -16.59 4.97
N VAL A 340 5.90 -17.51 4.17
CA VAL A 340 6.72 -18.62 4.62
C VAL A 340 8.08 -18.56 3.93
N LEU A 341 9.14 -18.48 4.73
CA LEU A 341 10.52 -18.73 4.32
C LEU A 341 10.74 -20.24 4.31
N SER A 342 10.51 -20.87 3.16
CA SER A 342 10.81 -22.28 2.94
C SER A 342 11.60 -22.44 1.67
N CYS A 343 12.79 -23.03 1.83
CA CYS A 343 13.75 -23.19 0.77
C CYS A 343 13.34 -24.29 -0.22
N PRO A 344 13.92 -24.33 -1.44
CA PRO A 344 13.54 -25.29 -2.48
C PRO A 344 13.56 -26.75 -2.02
N SER A 345 14.58 -27.17 -1.25
CA SER A 345 14.69 -28.53 -0.73
C SER A 345 13.52 -28.84 0.20
N CYS A 346 13.31 -28.04 1.25
CA CYS A 346 12.21 -28.27 2.19
C CYS A 346 10.84 -28.23 1.50
N ARG A 347 10.66 -27.36 0.49
CA ARG A 347 9.41 -27.34 -0.29
C ARG A 347 9.21 -28.60 -1.11
N GLN A 348 10.26 -29.19 -1.67
CA GLN A 348 10.20 -30.48 -2.34
C GLN A 348 9.84 -31.61 -1.36
N ASP A 349 10.31 -31.50 -0.11
CA ASP A 349 9.98 -32.41 1.00
C ASP A 349 8.57 -32.18 1.58
N GLY A 350 7.75 -31.30 0.97
CA GLY A 350 6.38 -31.02 1.38
C GLY A 350 6.21 -29.93 2.44
N HIS A 351 7.31 -29.35 2.96
CA HIS A 351 7.30 -28.30 3.97
C HIS A 351 6.91 -26.92 3.37
N THR A 352 5.61 -26.71 3.24
CA THR A 352 5.03 -25.59 2.49
C THR A 352 4.13 -24.68 3.33
N ALA A 353 3.78 -25.11 4.53
CA ALA A 353 2.91 -24.36 5.44
C ALA A 353 3.67 -23.39 6.34
N CYS A 354 2.96 -22.55 7.09
CA CYS A 354 3.56 -21.66 8.07
C CYS A 354 3.67 -22.27 9.48
N CYS A 355 2.91 -23.31 9.81
CA CYS A 355 2.96 -23.99 11.11
C CYS A 355 2.52 -25.46 10.97
N PRO A 356 2.79 -26.32 11.95
CA PRO A 356 2.31 -27.70 11.98
C PRO A 356 0.80 -27.84 11.73
N ALA A 357 -0.05 -27.07 12.43
CA ALA A 357 -1.50 -27.09 12.17
C ALA A 357 -1.85 -26.79 10.70
N CYS A 358 -1.21 -25.80 10.08
CA CYS A 358 -1.41 -25.49 8.67
C CYS A 358 -0.88 -26.59 7.74
N GLN A 359 0.22 -27.25 8.11
CA GLN A 359 0.80 -28.36 7.36
C GLN A 359 -0.16 -29.55 7.29
N THR A 360 -0.76 -29.92 8.43
CA THR A 360 -1.78 -30.97 8.50
C THR A 360 -3.04 -30.60 7.72
N LYS A 361 -3.52 -29.35 7.86
CA LYS A 361 -4.70 -28.87 7.12
C LYS A 361 -4.49 -28.83 5.61
N GLY A 362 -3.29 -28.51 5.14
CA GLY A 362 -2.96 -28.49 3.71
C GLY A 362 -2.89 -29.88 3.06
N GLN A 363 -2.79 -30.95 3.86
CA GLN A 363 -2.78 -32.34 3.41
C GLN A 363 -4.17 -33.00 3.48
N ALA A 364 -5.18 -32.33 4.05
CA ALA A 364 -6.53 -32.85 4.16
C ALA A 364 -7.27 -32.83 2.80
N PRO A 365 -8.20 -33.77 2.55
CA PRO A 365 -9.02 -33.77 1.34
C PRO A 365 -9.86 -32.48 1.22
N PRO A 366 -10.16 -32.02 -0.02
CA PRO A 366 -10.89 -30.78 -0.28
C PRO A 366 -12.32 -30.74 0.29
N ASP A 367 -12.89 -31.88 0.68
CA ASP A 367 -14.28 -32.01 1.17
C ASP A 367 -14.42 -31.93 2.71
N ALA A 368 -13.34 -31.62 3.44
CA ALA A 368 -13.42 -31.43 4.89
C ALA A 368 -14.20 -30.15 5.26
N PRO A 369 -15.13 -30.19 6.23
CA PRO A 369 -15.95 -29.04 6.60
C PRO A 369 -15.10 -27.84 7.00
N HIS A 370 -15.58 -26.65 6.63
CA HIS A 370 -14.94 -25.36 6.83
C HIS A 370 -14.74 -25.04 8.33
N VAL A 371 -13.62 -25.47 8.90
CA VAL A 371 -13.21 -25.04 10.24
C VAL A 371 -12.50 -23.69 10.12
N LYS A 372 -12.84 -22.78 11.02
CA LYS A 372 -12.28 -21.43 11.19
C LYS A 372 -10.74 -21.43 11.05
N GLU A 373 -10.18 -20.30 10.59
CA GLU A 373 -8.73 -20.06 10.50
C GLU A 373 -8.04 -20.19 11.88
N GLU A 374 -7.76 -21.41 12.31
CA GLU A 374 -6.87 -21.67 13.45
C GLU A 374 -5.49 -21.92 12.87
N CYS A 375 -4.70 -20.86 12.78
CA CYS A 375 -3.28 -20.92 12.46
C CYS A 375 -2.52 -20.63 13.75
N GLU A 376 -1.64 -21.54 14.17
CA GLU A 376 -0.83 -21.35 15.37
C GLU A 376 0.01 -20.06 15.30
N CYS A 377 0.44 -19.65 14.10
CA CYS A 377 1.17 -18.39 13.92
C CYS A 377 0.31 -17.15 14.23
N THR A 378 -1.01 -17.26 14.11
CA THR A 378 -1.94 -16.17 14.42
C THR A 378 -2.46 -16.21 15.85
N ASP A 379 -2.63 -17.40 16.41
CA ASP A 379 -3.10 -17.58 17.79
C ASP A 379 -1.98 -17.43 18.82
N GLY A 380 -0.78 -17.96 18.53
CA GLY A 380 0.33 -18.01 19.47
C GLY A 380 1.25 -16.78 19.46
N ARG A 381 1.13 -15.88 18.48
CA ARG A 381 1.95 -14.65 18.46
C ARG A 381 1.27 -13.58 19.33
N PRO A 382 1.95 -13.02 20.35
CA PRO A 382 1.39 -11.93 21.12
C PRO A 382 1.07 -10.77 20.18
N ARG A 383 -0.14 -10.20 20.32
CA ARG A 383 -0.59 -9.10 19.47
C ARG A 383 0.37 -7.92 19.56
N ILE A 384 0.82 -7.62 20.78
CA ILE A 384 1.80 -6.58 21.11
C ILE A 384 3.02 -7.25 21.75
N PRO A 385 4.22 -7.17 21.14
CA PRO A 385 5.43 -7.69 21.74
C PRO A 385 5.92 -6.78 22.88
N GLN A 386 6.58 -7.37 23.88
CA GLN A 386 7.35 -6.64 24.89
C GLN A 386 8.83 -6.91 24.61
N ASP A 387 9.57 -5.84 24.33
CA ASP A 387 11.02 -5.88 24.19
C ASP A 387 11.56 -5.40 25.55
N VAL A 388 11.90 -6.34 26.44
CA VAL A 388 12.38 -6.05 27.80
C VAL A 388 13.87 -5.79 27.80
#